data_AF-A0A2P8D2T8-F1
#
_entry.id   AF-A0A2P8D2T8-F1
#
_cell.length_a   1.000
_cell.length_b   1.000
_cell.length_c   1.000
_cell.angle_alpha   90.00
_cell.angle_beta   90.00
_cell.angle_gamma   90.00
#
_symmetry.space_group_name_H-M   'P 1'
#
loop_
_entity.id
_entity.type
_entity.pdbx_description
1 polymer ?
#
loop_
_entity_poly.entity_id
_entity_poly.type
_entity_poly.pdbx_seq_one_letter_code
_entity_poly.pdbx_strand_id
1 'polypeptide(L)'
;MFRSTGNFCIRVVFILVLQIAGNPVTGSAQTLQTIRDIEAVTQRHLDEGINMLGYTSGLYMQMDSLLNLVYKQLKQQLSPAGAAQLKQEQRQWLRQRDRHFQQLYSETAKESGTERSAWGEIEYLGIYYAEAVFVKERVIQLIKRRDKNKR
;
A
#
# COMPACT_ATOMS: atom_id res chain seq x y z
N MET A 1 -15.05 -8.51 43.78
CA MET A 1 -15.09 -7.06 44.00
C MET A 1 -13.67 -6.52 43.74
N PHE A 2 -13.40 -6.06 42.52
CA PHE A 2 -12.30 -5.15 42.18
C PHE A 2 -12.75 -4.40 40.94
N ARG A 3 -13.03 -3.10 41.09
CA ARG A 3 -13.30 -2.16 39.99
C ARG A 3 -11.98 -1.50 39.62
N SER A 4 -11.77 -1.29 38.32
CA SER A 4 -11.57 0.04 37.72
C SER A 4 -10.53 0.09 36.60
N THR A 5 -10.96 0.73 35.51
CA THR A 5 -10.20 1.53 34.53
C THR A 5 -9.22 0.83 33.59
N GLY A 6 -9.71 0.56 32.38
CA GLY A 6 -8.90 0.25 31.20
C GLY A 6 -9.56 0.68 29.88
N ASN A 7 -10.37 1.75 29.89
CA ASN A 7 -10.94 2.37 28.68
C ASN A 7 -9.88 3.15 27.89
N PHE A 8 -8.75 2.50 27.55
CA PHE A 8 -7.66 3.14 26.80
C PHE A 8 -7.16 2.35 25.58
N CYS A 9 -7.50 1.05 25.44
CA CYS A 9 -7.00 0.24 24.31
C CYS A 9 -7.90 0.16 23.07
N ILE A 10 -9.12 0.72 23.07
CA ILE A 10 -10.06 0.57 21.93
C ILE A 10 -10.17 1.85 21.09
N ARG A 11 -9.64 2.99 21.55
CA ARG A 11 -9.75 4.28 20.84
C ARG A 11 -8.62 4.57 19.84
N VAL A 12 -7.48 3.88 19.91
CA VAL A 12 -6.35 4.13 18.99
C VAL A 12 -6.54 3.43 17.63
N VAL A 13 -7.29 2.32 17.60
CA VAL A 13 -7.57 1.57 16.36
C VAL A 13 -8.51 2.31 15.39
N PHE A 14 -9.31 3.26 15.89
CA PHE A 14 -10.25 4.03 15.05
C PHE A 14 -9.73 5.39 14.55
N ILE A 15 -8.60 5.90 15.05
CA ILE A 15 -8.11 7.23 14.68
C ILE A 15 -7.31 7.21 13.37
N LEU A 16 -6.72 6.06 12.97
CA LEU A 16 -5.95 5.98 11.72
C LEU A 16 -6.79 5.70 10.47
N VAL A 17 -8.03 5.23 10.61
CA VAL A 17 -8.92 4.98 9.46
C VAL A 17 -9.71 6.23 9.03
N LEU A 18 -9.81 7.26 9.90
CA LEU A 18 -10.68 8.43 9.67
C LEU A 18 -9.98 9.73 9.27
N GLN A 19 -8.66 9.81 9.20
CA GLN A 19 -7.98 11.05 8.79
C GLN A 19 -7.76 11.21 7.28
N ILE A 20 -8.13 10.23 6.44
CA ILE A 20 -7.99 10.34 4.98
C ILE A 20 -9.26 10.92 4.32
N ALA A 21 -10.28 11.31 5.10
CA ALA A 21 -11.53 11.86 4.55
C ALA A 21 -11.57 13.40 4.43
N GLY A 22 -10.56 14.13 4.93
CA GLY A 22 -10.68 15.59 5.10
C GLY A 22 -9.58 16.47 4.51
N ASN A 23 -8.38 15.95 4.23
CA ASN A 23 -7.29 16.78 3.71
C ASN A 23 -6.91 16.34 2.30
N PRO A 24 -7.13 17.19 1.27
CA PRO A 24 -6.59 16.89 -0.04
C PRO A 24 -5.06 16.84 0.10
N VAL A 25 -4.47 15.68 -0.21
CA VAL A 25 -3.02 15.54 -0.34
C VAL A 25 -2.60 16.37 -1.55
N THR A 26 -2.28 17.65 -1.37
CA THR A 26 -2.06 18.63 -2.45
C THR A 26 -0.60 18.69 -2.93
N GLY A 27 0.35 18.05 -2.24
CA GLY A 27 1.78 18.11 -2.53
C GLY A 27 2.49 16.75 -2.57
N SER A 28 3.56 16.64 -3.37
CA SER A 28 4.36 15.41 -3.50
C SER A 28 5.28 15.14 -2.33
N ALA A 29 5.78 16.18 -1.69
CA ALA A 29 6.43 16.05 -0.38
C ALA A 29 5.47 15.42 0.65
N GLN A 30 4.18 15.81 0.63
CA GLN A 30 3.17 15.24 1.51
C GLN A 30 2.88 13.78 1.19
N THR A 31 2.72 13.40 -0.09
CA THR A 31 2.48 12.00 -0.45
C THR A 31 3.67 11.09 -0.13
N LEU A 32 4.91 11.55 -0.37
CA LEU A 32 6.12 10.80 0.01
C LEU A 32 6.28 10.69 1.52
N GLN A 33 5.90 11.74 2.26
CA GLN A 33 5.85 11.67 3.72
C GLN A 33 4.82 10.65 4.19
N THR A 34 3.62 10.62 3.60
CA THR A 34 2.61 9.60 3.91
C THR A 34 3.13 8.18 3.70
N ILE A 35 3.90 7.91 2.62
CA ILE A 35 4.54 6.61 2.42
C ILE A 35 5.48 6.28 3.58
N ARG A 36 6.36 7.21 3.96
CA ARG A 36 7.30 7.03 5.09
C ARG A 36 6.58 6.79 6.41
N ASP A 37 5.50 7.53 6.67
CA ASP A 37 4.73 7.40 7.90
C ASP A 37 4.04 6.03 7.98
N ILE A 38 3.45 5.56 6.87
CA ILE A 38 2.86 4.22 6.78
C ILE A 38 3.93 3.15 7.03
N GLU A 39 5.08 3.25 6.37
CA GLU A 39 6.19 2.29 6.56
C GLU A 39 6.70 2.28 8.00
N ALA A 40 6.86 3.46 8.62
CA ALA A 40 7.32 3.57 10.01
C ALA A 40 6.34 2.99 11.02
N VAL A 41 5.03 3.20 10.82
CA VAL A 41 3.99 2.58 11.66
C VAL A 41 3.98 1.07 11.48
N THR A 42 4.04 0.58 10.25
CA THR A 42 4.11 -0.86 9.98
C THR A 42 5.35 -1.47 10.64
N GLN A 43 6.53 -0.87 10.44
CA GLN A 43 7.79 -1.39 11.00
C GLN A 43 7.73 -1.49 12.52
N ARG A 44 7.20 -0.47 13.21
CA ARG A 44 7.06 -0.51 14.68
C ARG A 44 6.26 -1.72 15.14
N HIS A 45 5.16 -2.05 14.46
CA HIS A 45 4.34 -3.20 14.81
C HIS A 45 4.99 -4.54 14.45
N LEU A 46 5.80 -4.58 13.39
CA LEU A 46 6.62 -5.74 13.07
C LEU A 46 7.70 -5.98 14.14
N ASP A 47 8.33 -4.91 14.65
CA ASP A 47 9.34 -5.00 15.71
C ASP A 47 8.73 -5.50 17.04
N GLU A 48 7.45 -5.22 17.29
CA GLU A 48 6.68 -5.75 18.43
C GLU A 48 6.30 -7.23 18.26
N GLY A 49 6.36 -7.77 17.04
CA GLY A 49 5.95 -9.14 16.71
C GLY A 49 4.44 -9.39 16.78
N ILE A 50 3.63 -8.34 16.88
CA ILE A 50 2.17 -8.45 17.07
C ILE A 50 1.46 -8.34 15.72
N ASN A 51 0.64 -9.35 15.40
CA ASN A 51 -0.23 -9.33 14.20
C ASN A 51 0.53 -8.97 12.91
N MET A 52 1.73 -9.52 12.73
CA MET A 52 2.64 -9.15 11.64
C MET A 52 1.99 -9.31 10.26
N LEU A 53 1.20 -10.37 10.07
CA LEU A 53 0.45 -10.60 8.84
C LEU A 53 -0.60 -9.51 8.59
N GLY A 54 -1.32 -9.09 9.63
CA GLY A 54 -2.31 -8.02 9.53
C GLY A 54 -1.69 -6.68 9.18
N TYR A 55 -0.54 -6.33 9.77
CA TYR A 55 0.16 -5.09 9.44
C TYR A 55 0.78 -5.10 8.05
N THR A 56 1.32 -6.24 7.62
CA THR A 56 1.93 -6.36 6.29
C THR A 56 0.86 -6.35 5.19
N SER A 57 -0.27 -7.03 5.37
CA SER A 57 -1.41 -6.93 4.46
C SER A 57 -2.01 -5.51 4.44
N GLY A 58 -2.09 -4.87 5.60
CA GLY A 58 -2.48 -3.47 5.73
C GLY A 58 -1.54 -2.49 5.01
N LEU A 59 -0.22 -2.75 5.02
CA LEU A 59 0.76 -1.97 4.26
C LEU A 59 0.46 -2.05 2.76
N TYR A 60 0.24 -3.26 2.22
CA TYR A 60 -0.14 -3.45 0.82
C TYR A 60 -1.42 -2.68 0.45
N MET A 61 -2.48 -2.82 1.25
CA MET A 61 -3.76 -2.13 1.01
C MET A 61 -3.62 -0.61 1.00
N GLN A 62 -2.79 -0.06 1.89
CA GLN A 62 -2.51 1.37 1.95
C GLN A 62 -1.72 1.84 0.72
N MET A 63 -0.75 1.06 0.23
CA MET A 63 -0.01 1.38 -1.00
C MET A 63 -0.92 1.35 -2.24
N ASP A 64 -1.82 0.37 -2.36
CA ASP A 64 -2.79 0.31 -3.47
C ASP A 64 -3.81 1.46 -3.41
N SER A 65 -4.23 1.85 -2.20
CA SER A 65 -5.07 3.03 -2.01
C SER A 65 -4.37 4.33 -2.46
N LEU A 66 -3.10 4.49 -2.08
CA LEU A 66 -2.26 5.61 -2.52
C LEU A 66 -2.04 5.62 -4.03
N LEU A 67 -1.86 4.45 -4.65
CA LEU A 67 -1.75 4.34 -6.11
C LEU A 67 -2.97 4.95 -6.81
N ASN A 68 -4.17 4.57 -6.36
CA ASN A 68 -5.41 5.08 -6.92
C ASN A 68 -5.57 6.59 -6.72
N LEU A 69 -5.20 7.10 -5.54
CA LEU A 69 -5.23 8.54 -5.24
C LEU A 69 -4.30 9.33 -6.16
N VAL A 70 -3.02 8.94 -6.22
CA VAL A 70 -2.01 9.65 -7.02
C VAL A 70 -2.31 9.56 -8.51
N TYR A 71 -2.79 8.41 -8.99
CA TYR A 71 -3.24 8.25 -10.37
C TYR A 71 -4.36 9.23 -10.73
N LYS A 72 -5.40 9.34 -9.89
CA LYS A 72 -6.52 10.27 -10.10
C LYS A 72 -6.03 11.73 -10.14
N GLN A 73 -5.18 12.11 -9.20
CA GLN A 73 -4.62 13.46 -9.13
C GLN A 73 -3.75 13.80 -10.34
N LEU A 74 -2.86 12.90 -10.77
CA LEU A 74 -2.04 13.11 -11.97
C LEU A 74 -2.93 13.22 -13.21
N LYS A 75 -3.93 12.35 -13.35
CA LYS A 75 -4.85 12.36 -14.49
C LYS A 75 -5.59 13.70 -14.62
N GLN A 76 -5.97 14.33 -13.51
CA GLN A 76 -6.64 15.63 -13.48
C GLN A 76 -5.74 16.80 -13.95
N GLN A 77 -4.42 16.64 -13.89
CA GLN A 77 -3.44 17.67 -14.30
C GLN A 77 -3.03 17.54 -15.77
N LEU A 78 -3.39 16.45 -16.43
CA LEU A 78 -3.01 16.19 -17.82
C LEU A 78 -4.07 16.68 -18.80
N SER A 79 -3.64 17.01 -20.02
CA SER A 79 -4.54 17.21 -21.15
C SER A 79 -5.37 15.96 -21.45
N PRO A 80 -6.48 16.05 -22.19
CA PRO A 80 -7.28 14.87 -22.56
C PRO A 80 -6.46 13.75 -23.22
N ALA A 81 -5.53 14.11 -24.11
CA ALA A 81 -4.62 13.16 -24.75
C ALA A 81 -3.66 12.53 -23.74
N GLY A 82 -3.05 13.34 -22.87
CA GLY A 82 -2.15 12.84 -21.81
C GLY A 82 -2.86 11.93 -20.80
N ALA A 83 -4.09 12.26 -20.43
CA ALA A 83 -4.93 11.44 -19.55
C ALA A 83 -5.33 10.10 -20.21
N ALA A 84 -5.60 10.09 -21.51
CA ALA A 84 -5.85 8.87 -22.27
C ALA A 84 -4.61 7.96 -22.33
N GLN A 85 -3.44 8.55 -22.58
CA GLN A 85 -2.16 7.84 -22.55
C GLN A 85 -1.87 7.26 -21.17
N LEU A 86 -1.99 8.06 -20.10
CA LEU A 86 -1.80 7.60 -18.72
C LEU A 86 -2.73 6.43 -18.38
N LYS A 87 -3.98 6.45 -18.84
CA LYS A 87 -4.93 5.33 -18.67
C LYS A 87 -4.43 4.06 -19.35
N GLN A 88 -3.85 4.16 -20.54
CA GLN A 88 -3.29 3.01 -21.24
C GLN A 88 -2.06 2.44 -20.52
N GLU A 89 -1.14 3.31 -20.13
CA GLU A 89 0.05 2.93 -19.35
C GLU A 89 -0.35 2.24 -18.04
N GLN A 90 -1.34 2.79 -17.32
CA GLN A 90 -1.80 2.20 -16.06
C GLN A 90 -2.42 0.82 -16.27
N ARG A 91 -3.20 0.60 -17.34
CA ARG A 91 -3.71 -0.74 -17.67
C ARG A 91 -2.60 -1.73 -18.03
N GLN A 92 -1.57 -1.28 -18.73
CA GLN A 92 -0.40 -2.12 -19.03
C GLN A 92 0.34 -2.49 -17.75
N TRP A 93 0.53 -1.53 -16.84
CA TRP A 93 1.15 -1.76 -15.54
C TRP A 93 0.32 -2.73 -14.68
N LEU A 94 -1.01 -2.59 -14.64
CA LEU A 94 -1.87 -3.54 -13.91
C LEU A 94 -1.69 -4.98 -14.40
N ARG A 95 -1.59 -5.19 -15.73
CA ARG A 95 -1.29 -6.52 -16.28
C ARG A 95 0.10 -7.02 -15.88
N GLN A 96 1.08 -6.14 -15.72
CA GLN A 96 2.41 -6.52 -15.22
C GLN A 96 2.34 -6.90 -13.75
N ARG A 97 1.64 -6.10 -12.93
CA ARG A 97 1.38 -6.40 -11.51
C ARG A 97 0.72 -7.77 -11.34
N ASP A 98 -0.35 -8.03 -12.07
CA ASP A 98 -1.11 -9.28 -11.91
C ASP A 98 -0.26 -10.50 -12.28
N ARG A 99 0.59 -10.40 -13.33
CA ARG A 99 1.57 -11.45 -13.66
C ARG A 99 2.66 -11.60 -12.60
N HIS A 100 3.20 -10.49 -12.11
CA HIS A 100 4.22 -10.51 -11.06
C HIS A 100 3.67 -11.16 -9.79
N PHE A 101 2.44 -10.85 -9.40
CA PHE A 101 1.82 -11.46 -8.21
C PHE A 101 1.62 -12.95 -8.43
N GLN A 102 1.07 -13.36 -9.58
CA GLN A 102 0.98 -14.78 -9.93
C GLN A 102 2.34 -15.51 -9.84
N GLN A 103 3.43 -14.85 -10.27
CA GLN A 103 4.79 -15.39 -10.14
C GLN A 103 5.20 -15.51 -8.67
N LEU A 104 5.00 -14.49 -7.84
CA LEU A 104 5.28 -14.54 -6.39
C LEU A 104 4.57 -15.72 -5.72
N TYR A 105 3.27 -15.93 -6.01
CA TYR A 105 2.52 -17.08 -5.51
C TYR A 105 3.10 -18.42 -6.01
N SER A 106 3.47 -18.50 -7.29
CA SER A 106 4.04 -19.71 -7.88
C SER A 106 5.42 -20.05 -7.30
N GLU A 107 6.26 -19.05 -7.10
CA GLU A 107 7.60 -19.19 -6.52
C GLU A 107 7.52 -19.57 -5.04
N THR A 108 6.65 -18.93 -4.27
CA THR A 108 6.41 -19.29 -2.86
C THR A 108 5.92 -20.72 -2.71
N ALA A 109 5.07 -21.22 -3.63
CA ALA A 109 4.63 -22.63 -3.61
C ALA A 109 5.80 -23.59 -3.82
N LYS A 110 6.70 -23.26 -4.75
CA LYS A 110 7.89 -24.07 -5.04
C LYS A 110 8.86 -24.07 -3.87
N GLU A 111 9.10 -22.91 -3.27
CA GLU A 111 10.05 -22.75 -2.16
C GLU A 111 9.54 -23.40 -0.87
N SER A 112 8.26 -23.26 -0.56
CA SER A 112 7.63 -23.90 0.61
C SER A 112 7.46 -25.41 0.44
N GLY A 113 7.48 -25.93 -0.80
CA GLY A 113 7.16 -27.32 -1.11
C GLY A 113 5.69 -27.68 -0.86
N THR A 114 4.82 -26.68 -0.69
CA THR A 114 3.40 -26.87 -0.36
C THR A 114 2.50 -26.03 -1.26
N GLU A 115 1.28 -26.50 -1.47
CA GLU A 115 0.24 -25.75 -2.16
C GLU A 115 -0.32 -24.62 -1.29
N ARG A 116 -0.91 -23.60 -1.94
CA ARG A 116 -1.42 -22.39 -1.29
C ARG A 116 -2.44 -22.65 -0.17
N SER A 117 -3.21 -23.72 -0.27
CA SER A 117 -4.16 -24.18 0.75
C SER A 117 -3.52 -24.57 2.08
N ALA A 118 -2.24 -24.93 2.08
CA ALA A 118 -1.48 -25.36 3.25
C ALA A 118 -0.61 -24.26 3.86
N TRP A 119 -0.56 -23.08 3.25
CA TRP A 119 0.30 -21.99 3.72
C TRP A 119 -0.16 -21.39 5.04
N GLY A 120 0.82 -21.04 5.86
CA GLY A 120 0.63 -20.33 7.11
C GLY A 120 0.91 -18.84 6.98
N GLU A 121 1.07 -18.18 8.12
CA GLU A 121 1.26 -16.73 8.15
C GLU A 121 2.58 -16.29 7.52
N ILE A 122 3.64 -17.12 7.59
CA ILE A 122 4.99 -16.77 7.13
C ILE A 122 5.02 -16.59 5.61
N GLU A 123 4.41 -17.50 4.85
CA GLU A 123 4.34 -17.41 3.39
C GLU A 123 3.58 -16.15 2.96
N TYR A 124 2.41 -15.90 3.58
CA TYR A 124 1.61 -14.72 3.26
C TYR A 124 2.27 -13.40 3.70
N LEU A 125 3.04 -13.40 4.80
CA LEU A 125 3.80 -12.24 5.23
C LEU A 125 4.78 -11.80 4.13
N GLY A 126 5.58 -12.74 3.61
CA GLY A 126 6.54 -12.46 2.54
C GLY A 126 5.87 -11.94 1.27
N ILE A 127 4.76 -12.57 0.86
CA ILE A 127 4.01 -12.17 -0.33
C ILE A 127 3.45 -10.76 -0.18
N TYR A 128 2.74 -10.45 0.91
CA TYR A 128 2.13 -9.12 1.08
C TYR A 128 3.18 -8.02 1.16
N TYR A 129 4.35 -8.29 1.75
CA TYR A 129 5.45 -7.32 1.77
C TYR A 129 5.97 -7.06 0.35
N ALA A 130 6.20 -8.12 -0.44
CA ALA A 130 6.65 -7.99 -1.83
C ALA A 130 5.62 -7.25 -2.70
N GLU A 131 4.33 -7.57 -2.57
CA GLU A 131 3.24 -6.87 -3.26
C GLU A 131 3.23 -5.38 -2.89
N ALA A 132 3.38 -5.04 -1.60
CA ALA A 132 3.42 -3.67 -1.14
C ALA A 132 4.58 -2.87 -1.75
N VAL A 133 5.78 -3.46 -1.79
CA VAL A 133 6.97 -2.84 -2.41
C VAL A 133 6.74 -2.59 -3.89
N PHE A 134 6.23 -3.59 -4.62
CA PHE A 134 5.94 -3.45 -6.05
C PHE A 134 4.96 -2.30 -6.35
N VAL A 135 3.89 -2.20 -5.54
CA VAL A 135 2.92 -1.10 -5.69
C VAL A 135 3.53 0.25 -5.30
N LYS A 136 4.30 0.31 -4.21
CA LYS A 136 4.98 1.54 -3.75
C LYS A 136 5.85 2.15 -4.84
N GLU A 137 6.60 1.34 -5.58
CA GLU A 137 7.43 1.85 -6.68
C GLU A 137 6.59 2.59 -7.73
N ARG A 138 5.42 2.05 -8.08
CA ARG A 138 4.51 2.71 -9.01
C ARG A 138 3.94 4.01 -8.43
N VAL A 139 3.57 4.02 -7.15
CA VAL A 139 3.13 5.25 -6.46
C VAL A 139 4.20 6.33 -6.61
N ILE A 140 5.47 6.02 -6.32
CA ILE A 140 6.60 6.94 -6.43
C ILE A 140 6.79 7.44 -7.86
N GLN A 141 6.68 6.56 -8.87
CA GLN A 141 6.77 6.95 -10.28
C GLN A 141 5.68 7.97 -10.66
N LEU A 142 4.43 7.74 -10.25
CA LEU A 142 3.32 8.64 -10.54
C LEU A 142 3.47 9.99 -9.81
N ILE A 143 3.94 9.99 -8.56
CA ILE A 143 4.26 11.21 -7.81
C ILE A 143 5.31 12.05 -8.57
N LYS A 144 6.41 11.42 -8.98
CA LYS A 144 7.49 12.10 -9.71
C LYS A 144 7.00 12.73 -11.02
N ARG A 145 6.12 12.02 -11.76
CA ARG A 145 5.54 12.56 -13.00
C ARG A 145 4.58 13.73 -12.73
N ARG A 146 3.76 13.63 -11.68
CA ARG A 146 2.87 14.70 -11.22
C ARG A 146 3.64 15.98 -10.91
N ASP A 147 4.79 15.88 -10.25
CA ASP A 147 5.65 17.04 -9.96
C ASP A 147 6.21 17.71 -11.19
N LYS A 148 6.65 16.91 -12.17
CA LYS A 148 7.17 17.45 -13.44
C LYS A 148 6.11 18.25 -14.19
N ASN A 149 4.84 17.87 -14.10
CA ASN A 149 3.75 18.57 -14.79
C ASN A 149 3.23 19.81 -14.06
N LYS A 150 3.63 20.03 -12.79
CA LYS A 150 3.28 21.25 -12.05
C LYS A 150 4.20 22.44 -12.34
N ARG A 151 5.37 22.18 -12.94
CA ARG A 151 6.38 23.18 -13.31
C ARG A 151 6.19 23.59 -14.76
#